data_AF-A0A3M0DB06-F1
#
_entry.id   AF-A0A3M0DB06-F1
#
_cell.length_a   1.000
_cell.length_b   1.000
_cell.length_c   1.000
_cell.angle_alpha   90.00
_cell.angle_beta   90.00
_cell.angle_gamma   90.00
#
_symmetry.space_group_name_H-M   'P 1'
#
loop_
_entity.id
_entity.type
_entity.pdbx_description
1 polymer ?
#
loop_
_entity_poly.entity_id
_entity_poly.type
_entity_poly.pdbx_seq_one_letter_code
_entity_poly.pdbx_strand_id
1 'polypeptide(L)' 'MKQEDMVLLREECSDGNDRACHTLERLCENGRDDACQYVLT' A
#
# COMPACT_ATOMS: atom_id res chain seq x y z
N MET A 1 -0.29 -10.51 4.14
CA MET A 1 0.93 -9.78 3.75
C MET A 1 1.77 -9.52 4.97
N LYS A 2 3.07 -9.72 4.82
CA LYS A 2 4.06 -9.28 5.80
C LYS A 2 4.29 -7.77 5.64
N GLN A 3 4.93 -7.15 6.62
CA GLN A 3 5.26 -5.73 6.56
C GLN A 3 6.18 -5.41 5.37
N GLU A 4 7.09 -6.32 5.05
CA GLU A 4 7.99 -6.25 3.89
C GLU A 4 7.22 -6.08 2.56
N ASP A 5 6.13 -6.82 2.38
CA ASP A 5 5.30 -6.73 1.16
C ASP A 5 4.67 -5.33 1.01
N MET A 6 4.36 -4.66 2.12
CA MET A 6 3.73 -3.33 2.10
C MET A 6 4.73 -2.22 1.81
N VAL A 7 5.96 -2.37 2.31
CA VAL A 7 7.07 -1.49 1.96
C VAL A 7 7.34 -1.58 0.46
N LEU A 8 7.38 -2.80 -0.09
CA LEU A 8 7.58 -2.99 -1.53
C LEU A 8 6.45 -2.34 -2.35
N LEU A 9 5.18 -2.54 -1.95
CA LEU A 9 4.05 -1.89 -2.62
C LEU A 9 4.12 -0.36 -2.54
N ARG A 10 4.60 0.21 -1.43
CA ARG A 10 4.79 1.65 -1.26
C ARG A 10 5.86 2.19 -2.21
N GLU A 11 6.98 1.48 -2.33
CA GLU A 11 8.05 1.83 -3.26
C GLU A 11 7.56 1.76 -4.70
N GLU A 12 6.93 0.66 -5.10
CA GLU A 12 6.34 0.49 -6.43
C GLU A 12 5.30 1.59 -6.72
N CYS A 13 4.43 1.89 -5.76
CA CYS A 13 3.46 2.99 -5.89
C CYS A 13 4.16 4.34 -6.10
N SER A 14 5.25 4.60 -5.36
CA SER A 14 6.05 5.83 -5.49
C SER A 14 6.77 5.92 -6.84
N ASP A 15 7.13 4.78 -7.43
CA ASP A 15 7.71 4.67 -8.77
C ASP A 15 6.66 4.80 -9.90
N GLY A 16 5.39 5.02 -9.56
CA GLY A 16 4.29 5.22 -10.51
C GLY A 16 3.52 3.95 -10.88
N ASN A 17 3.66 2.87 -10.08
CA ASN A 17 2.87 1.66 -10.25
C ASN A 17 1.48 1.81 -9.62
N ASP A 18 0.50 2.29 -10.40
CA ASP A 18 -0.89 2.51 -9.96
C ASP A 18 -1.53 1.26 -9.34
N ARG A 19 -1.17 0.07 -9.84
CA ARG A 19 -1.68 -1.20 -9.28
C ARG A 19 -1.23 -1.39 -7.83
N ALA A 20 -0.01 -0.97 -7.51
CA ALA A 20 0.51 -1.07 -6.16
C ALA A 20 -0.22 -0.09 -5.22
N CYS A 21 -0.43 1.15 -5.67
CA CYS A 21 -1.21 2.16 -4.95
C CYS A 21 -2.64 1.66 -4.64
N HIS A 22 -3.36 1.19 -5.66
CA HIS A 22 -4.72 0.65 -5.48
C HIS A 22 -4.77 -0.60 -4.60
N THR A 23 -3.67 -1.37 -4.53
CA THR A 23 -3.59 -2.51 -3.62
C THR A 23 -3.49 -2.02 -2.18
N LEU A 24 -2.65 -1.01 -1.90
CA LEU A 24 -2.57 -0.39 -0.59
C LEU A 24 -3.90 0.26 -0.16
N GLU A 25 -4.56 0.98 -1.06
CA GLU A 25 -5.89 1.56 -0.82
C GLU A 25 -6.92 0.49 -0.44
N ARG A 26 -7.06 -0.58 -1.24
CA ARG A 26 -8.00 -1.65 -0.92
C ARG A 26 -7.68 -2.36 0.39
N LEU A 27 -6.40 -2.53 0.71
CA LEU A 27 -6.02 -3.12 1.99
C LEU A 27 -6.46 -2.21 3.14
N CYS A 28 -6.23 -0.91 3.03
CA CYS A 28 -6.70 0.07 4.00
C CYS A 28 -8.23 0.02 4.17
N GLU A 29 -8.99 0.04 3.07
CA GLU A 29 -10.46 -0.05 3.10
C GLU A 29 -10.98 -1.36 3.71
N ASN A 30 -10.23 -2.46 3.58
CA ASN A 30 -10.56 -3.76 4.17
C ASN A 30 -10.19 -3.86 5.67
N GLY A 31 -9.79 -2.76 6.31
CA GLY A 31 -9.49 -2.71 7.75
C GLY A 31 -8.06 -3.11 8.10
N ARG A 32 -7.13 -3.05 7.14
CA ARG A 32 -5.68 -3.11 7.43
C ARG A 32 -5.15 -1.72 7.70
N ASP A 33 -5.22 -1.31 8.96
CA ASP A 33 -4.73 0.00 9.43
C ASP A 33 -3.23 0.20 9.13
N ASP A 34 -2.45 -0.88 9.11
CA ASP A 34 -1.06 -0.85 8.71
C ASP A 34 -0.89 -0.37 7.27
N ALA A 35 -1.79 -0.74 6.35
CA ALA A 35 -1.73 -0.34 4.95
C ALA A 35 -2.14 1.11 4.76
N CYS A 36 -3.07 1.61 5.57
CA CYS A 36 -3.53 3.00 5.54
C CYS A 36 -2.39 4.00 5.75
N GLN A 37 -1.36 3.64 6.51
CA GLN A 37 -0.19 4.50 6.72
C GLN A 37 0.61 4.77 5.43
N TYR A 38 0.41 3.95 4.39
CA TYR A 38 1.12 4.03 3.12
C TYR A 38 0.29 4.70 2.01
N VAL A 39 -0.99 4.98 2.24
CA VAL A 39 -1.92 5.60 1.27
C VAL A 39 -1.97 7.13 1.41
N LEU A 40 -1.61 7.68 2.57
CA LEU A 40 -1.85 9.08 2.96
C LEU A 40 -0.70 10.08 2.69
N THR A 41 0.22 9.82 1.77
CA THR A 41 1.31 10.76 1.42
C THR A 41 1.49 10.88 -0.07
#